data_AF-A0A2Z3GW08-F1
#
_entry.id   AF-A0A2Z3GW08-F1
#
_cell.length_a   1.000
_cell.length_b   1.000
_cell.length_c   1.000
_cell.angle_alpha   90.00
_cell.angle_beta   90.00
_cell.angle_gamma   90.00
#
_symmetry.space_group_name_H-M   'P 1'
#
loop_
_entity.id
_entity.type
_entity.pdbx_description
1 polymer ?
#
loop_
_entity_poly.entity_id
_entity_poly.type
_entity_poly.pdbx_seq_one_letter_code
_entity_poly.pdbx_strand_id
1 'polypeptide(L)'
;MNNTCPSCGVLYNVADKDVGRRLKCKKCGVRLTVTEAGLTIDDSPPRDAESSGSDLDDTPAARRRKPPALDPLALLAAVGGVPGVLFGAGIIVVLFFTSLRLLSVPSDERAAEYTKKVALAEQIELRELLNAVAPDKRDPAELEGDKRKEYEDKKKKIEDRYFWKKKIADEDKRATEIGNRRTKVFEGYGTMFGFVLLAFGCLGFLRTQDALLLRIVAGVILTAMVLGLFRLAIGAGAGFGAAVTVG
;
A
#
# COMPACT_ATOMS: atom_id res chain seq x y z
N MET A 1 40.34 15.50 20.20
CA MET A 1 40.52 14.16 20.84
C MET A 1 40.96 13.19 19.75
N ASN A 2 42.07 12.47 19.95
CA ASN A 2 42.51 11.46 19.00
C ASN A 2 41.67 10.20 19.18
N ASN A 3 40.65 10.03 18.34
CA ASN A 3 39.73 8.90 18.41
C ASN A 3 40.17 7.72 17.52
N THR A 4 41.46 7.62 17.25
CA THR A 4 42.02 6.62 16.35
C THR A 4 42.71 5.53 17.16
N CYS A 5 42.47 4.26 16.83
CA CYS A 5 43.14 3.14 17.47
C CYS A 5 44.66 3.21 17.20
N PRO A 6 45.53 3.23 18.23
CA PRO A 6 46.97 3.35 18.06
C PRO A 6 47.62 2.14 17.38
N SER A 7 46.94 0.97 17.40
CA SER A 7 47.47 -0.26 16.82
C SER A 7 47.17 -0.41 15.32
N CYS A 8 45.99 0.03 14.85
CA CYS A 8 45.56 -0.24 13.46
C CYS A 8 45.01 0.99 12.70
N GLY A 9 44.97 2.16 13.31
CA GLY A 9 44.57 3.41 12.65
C GLY A 9 43.07 3.58 12.41
N VAL A 10 42.20 2.69 12.94
CA VAL A 10 40.75 2.82 12.76
C VAL A 10 40.18 3.94 13.64
N LEU A 11 39.41 4.82 13.03
CA LEU A 11 38.76 5.94 13.69
C LEU A 11 37.43 5.51 14.31
N TYR A 12 37.21 5.86 15.57
CA TYR A 12 36.00 5.58 16.32
C TYR A 12 35.26 6.88 16.64
N ASN A 13 33.94 6.83 16.72
CA ASN A 13 33.17 7.94 17.27
C ASN A 13 32.96 7.66 18.76
N VAL A 14 33.69 8.40 19.60
CA VAL A 14 33.66 8.27 21.05
C VAL A 14 32.94 9.49 21.61
N ALA A 15 31.89 9.26 22.39
CA ALA A 15 31.17 10.33 23.10
C ALA A 15 31.70 10.46 24.53
N ASP A 16 31.52 11.62 25.16
CA ASP A 16 32.03 11.89 26.53
C ASP A 16 31.48 10.92 27.58
N LYS A 17 30.27 10.39 27.36
CA LYS A 17 29.65 9.35 28.20
C LYS A 17 30.36 7.99 28.18
N ASP A 18 31.27 7.77 27.23
CA ASP A 18 32.00 6.52 27.06
C ASP A 18 33.41 6.57 27.70
N VAL A 19 33.80 7.71 28.28
CA VAL A 19 35.06 7.84 29.05
C VAL A 19 35.04 6.86 30.23
N GLY A 20 36.13 6.11 30.40
CA GLY A 20 36.30 5.05 31.39
C GLY A 20 35.80 3.67 30.94
N ARG A 21 35.12 3.55 29.79
CA ARG A 21 34.69 2.25 29.26
C ARG A 21 35.82 1.56 28.50
N ARG A 22 35.87 0.23 28.61
CA ARG A 22 36.78 -0.64 27.86
C ARG A 22 36.09 -1.08 26.57
N LEU A 23 36.74 -0.87 25.43
CA LEU A 23 36.25 -1.21 24.11
C LEU A 23 37.25 -2.14 23.41
N LYS A 24 36.75 -3.09 22.62
CA LYS A 24 37.62 -3.95 21.80
C LYS A 24 37.65 -3.42 20.37
N CYS A 25 38.84 -3.15 19.83
CA CYS A 25 38.97 -2.72 18.45
C CYS A 25 38.43 -3.81 17.50
N LYS A 26 37.50 -3.43 16.60
CA LYS A 26 36.89 -4.36 15.64
C LYS A 26 37.86 -4.96 14.63
N LYS A 27 38.96 -4.26 14.32
CA LYS A 27 39.91 -4.66 13.27
C LYS A 27 41.05 -5.52 13.81
N CYS A 28 41.75 -5.06 14.86
CA CYS A 28 42.88 -5.78 15.44
C CYS A 28 42.57 -6.53 16.74
N GLY A 29 41.40 -6.32 17.35
CA GLY A 29 41.00 -7.02 18.57
C GLY A 29 41.66 -6.51 19.86
N VAL A 30 42.53 -5.50 19.79
CA VAL A 30 43.17 -4.89 20.97
C VAL A 30 42.13 -4.26 21.89
N ARG A 31 42.31 -4.43 23.21
CA ARG A 31 41.49 -3.79 24.23
C ARG A 31 41.99 -2.38 24.46
N LEU A 32 41.08 -1.42 24.31
CA LEU A 32 41.35 0.00 24.46
C LEU A 32 40.50 0.54 25.61
N THR A 33 41.07 1.41 26.42
CA THR A 33 40.31 2.18 27.42
C THR A 33 40.12 3.58 26.88
N VAL A 34 38.90 4.09 26.99
CA VAL A 34 38.59 5.46 26.61
C VAL A 34 38.98 6.37 27.76
N THR A 35 39.89 7.30 27.52
CA THR A 35 40.26 8.37 28.45
C THR A 35 39.82 9.72 27.89
N GLU A 36 39.79 10.77 28.73
CA GLU A 36 39.47 12.14 28.28
C GLU A 36 40.46 12.65 27.21
N ALA A 37 41.69 12.13 27.21
CA ALA A 37 42.73 12.47 26.23
C ALA A 37 42.63 11.66 24.91
N GLY A 38 41.89 10.56 24.89
CA GLY A 38 41.76 9.66 23.73
C GLY A 38 41.78 8.17 24.11
N LEU A 39 41.97 7.31 23.09
CA LEU A 39 42.01 5.85 23.26
C LEU A 39 43.43 5.39 23.61
N THR A 40 43.62 4.78 24.78
CA THR A 40 44.88 4.16 25.20
C THR A 40 44.75 2.63 25.23
N ILE A 41 45.87 1.91 25.04
CA ILE A 41 45.89 0.45 25.15
C ILE A 41 45.77 0.08 26.63
N ASP A 42 44.86 -0.83 26.95
CA ASP A 42 44.68 -1.34 28.31
C ASP A 42 45.67 -2.47 28.57
N ASP A 43 46.86 -2.12 29.07
CA ASP A 43 47.91 -3.08 29.46
C ASP A 43 47.67 -3.68 30.86
N SER A 44 46.52 -3.42 31.48
CA SER A 44 46.18 -4.06 32.74
C SER A 44 46.09 -5.57 32.53
N PRO A 45 46.89 -6.39 33.24
CA PRO A 45 46.75 -7.83 33.18
C PRO A 45 45.31 -8.21 33.54
N PRO A 46 44.75 -9.28 32.94
CA PRO A 46 43.39 -9.72 33.24
C PRO A 46 43.31 -9.97 34.75
N ARG A 47 42.69 -9.03 35.45
CA ARG A 47 42.32 -9.21 36.84
C ARG A 47 41.19 -10.23 36.78
N ASP A 48 41.52 -11.47 37.08
CA ASP A 48 40.53 -12.53 37.26
C ASP A 48 39.46 -11.97 38.19
N ALA A 49 38.23 -11.97 37.70
CA ALA A 49 37.11 -11.29 38.31
C ALA A 49 36.80 -11.92 39.67
N GLU A 50 37.44 -11.43 40.73
CA GLU A 50 36.97 -11.59 42.09
C GLU A 50 35.61 -10.89 42.19
N SER A 51 34.59 -11.73 42.12
CA SER A 51 33.20 -11.49 42.46
C SER A 51 33.09 -10.88 43.87
N SER A 52 33.28 -9.57 43.98
CA SER A 52 32.86 -8.80 45.15
C SER A 52 31.37 -8.51 45.01
N GLY A 53 30.59 -9.18 45.86
CA GLY A 53 29.16 -9.08 45.93
C GLY A 53 28.68 -7.66 46.28
N SER A 54 27.60 -7.27 45.63
CA SER A 54 26.60 -6.37 46.17
C SER A 54 25.25 -6.92 45.76
N ASP A 55 24.65 -7.67 46.68
CA ASP A 55 23.22 -7.95 46.70
C ASP A 55 22.43 -6.64 46.63
N LEU A 56 21.21 -6.73 46.07
CA LEU A 56 20.16 -5.70 45.96
C LEU A 56 20.12 -4.92 44.64
N ASP A 57 19.68 -5.58 43.56
CA ASP A 57 18.40 -5.25 42.89
C ASP A 57 18.14 -6.27 41.77
N ASP A 58 17.33 -7.27 42.09
CA ASP A 58 17.04 -8.43 41.25
C ASP A 58 15.94 -8.08 40.22
N THR A 59 16.23 -7.13 39.33
CA THR A 59 15.45 -6.97 38.10
C THR A 59 16.14 -7.78 37.01
N PRO A 60 15.52 -8.86 36.48
CA PRO A 60 16.17 -9.71 35.48
C PRO A 60 16.44 -8.88 34.23
N ALA A 61 17.71 -8.51 34.04
CA ALA A 61 18.18 -7.85 32.84
C ALA A 61 17.76 -8.71 31.65
N ALA A 62 16.76 -8.23 30.91
CA ALA A 62 16.17 -8.93 29.79
C ALA A 62 17.28 -9.23 28.78
N ARG A 63 17.84 -10.45 28.84
CA ARG A 63 18.77 -10.98 27.85
C ARG A 63 18.08 -10.75 26.51
N ARG A 64 18.62 -9.84 25.69
CA ARG A 64 18.24 -9.68 24.28
C ARG A 64 18.49 -11.03 23.62
N ARG A 65 17.47 -11.90 23.67
CA ARG A 65 17.41 -13.12 22.90
C ARG A 65 17.51 -12.63 21.46
N LYS A 66 18.61 -12.96 20.78
CA LYS A 66 18.66 -12.83 19.32
C LYS A 66 17.38 -13.50 18.82
N PRO A 67 16.54 -12.81 18.03
CA PRO A 67 15.36 -13.45 17.48
C PRO A 67 15.84 -14.73 16.79
N PRO A 68 15.21 -15.89 17.05
CA PRO A 68 15.61 -17.12 16.39
C PRO A 68 15.65 -16.84 14.89
N ALA A 69 16.76 -17.18 14.25
CA ALA A 69 16.84 -17.13 12.80
C ALA A 69 15.71 -18.04 12.29
N LEU A 70 14.69 -17.44 11.70
CA LEU A 70 13.56 -18.18 11.15
C LEU A 70 14.11 -18.99 9.98
N ASP A 71 14.36 -20.28 10.19
CA ASP A 71 14.72 -21.18 9.10
C ASP A 71 13.49 -21.30 8.19
N PRO A 72 13.53 -20.75 6.97
CA PRO A 72 12.36 -20.72 6.09
C PRO A 72 11.91 -22.14 5.72
N LEU A 73 12.83 -23.11 5.73
CA LEU A 73 12.51 -24.53 5.53
C LEU A 73 11.75 -25.15 6.70
N ALA A 74 12.07 -24.76 7.94
CA ALA A 74 11.38 -25.28 9.13
C ALA A 74 9.94 -24.75 9.19
N LEU A 75 9.74 -23.48 8.81
CA LEU A 75 8.41 -22.89 8.60
C LEU A 75 7.65 -23.59 7.46
N LEU A 76 8.31 -23.91 6.34
CA LEU A 76 7.70 -24.64 5.22
C LEU A 76 7.22 -26.03 5.65
N ALA A 77 8.04 -26.75 6.42
CA ALA A 77 7.70 -28.07 6.94
C ALA A 77 6.53 -28.02 7.94
N ALA A 78 6.52 -27.02 8.84
CA ALA A 78 5.45 -26.83 9.81
C ALA A 78 4.09 -26.49 9.17
N VAL A 79 4.09 -25.90 7.97
CA VAL A 79 2.88 -25.45 7.26
C VAL A 79 2.32 -26.53 6.30
N GLY A 80 2.80 -27.77 6.38
CA GLY A 80 2.33 -28.85 5.50
C GLY A 80 3.04 -28.89 4.14
N GLY A 81 4.26 -28.36 4.08
CA GLY A 81 5.12 -28.42 2.91
C GLY A 81 4.70 -27.50 1.76
N VAL A 82 5.08 -27.88 0.54
CA VAL A 82 4.81 -27.11 -0.69
C VAL A 82 3.32 -26.84 -0.90
N PRO A 83 2.39 -27.81 -0.71
CA PRO A 83 0.95 -27.56 -0.85
C PRO A 83 0.42 -26.47 0.09
N GLY A 84 0.87 -26.46 1.35
CA GLY A 84 0.46 -25.46 2.32
C GLY A 84 0.94 -24.06 1.98
N VAL A 85 2.16 -23.95 1.45
CA VAL A 85 2.68 -22.65 0.98
C VAL A 85 1.95 -22.15 -0.25
N LEU A 86 1.66 -23.01 -1.24
CA LEU A 86 0.88 -22.63 -2.41
C LEU A 86 -0.54 -22.20 -2.02
N PHE A 87 -1.16 -22.91 -1.09
CA PHE A 87 -2.49 -22.56 -0.57
C PHE A 87 -2.48 -21.22 0.17
N GLY A 88 -1.56 -21.03 1.11
CA GLY A 88 -1.43 -19.78 1.87
C GLY A 88 -1.10 -18.59 0.96
N ALA A 89 -0.15 -18.75 0.04
CA ALA A 89 0.19 -17.73 -0.96
C ALA A 89 -1.02 -17.41 -1.87
N GLY A 90 -1.74 -18.44 -2.32
CA GLY A 90 -2.96 -18.28 -3.12
C GLY A 90 -4.01 -17.43 -2.40
N ILE A 91 -4.28 -17.72 -1.12
CA ILE A 91 -5.22 -16.91 -0.31
C ILE A 91 -4.76 -15.47 -0.21
N ILE A 92 -3.48 -15.24 0.13
CA ILE A 92 -2.92 -13.90 0.28
C ILE A 92 -3.05 -13.12 -1.04
N VAL A 93 -2.72 -13.73 -2.17
CA VAL A 93 -2.84 -13.12 -3.50
C VAL A 93 -4.29 -12.77 -3.80
N VAL A 94 -5.24 -13.69 -3.59
CA VAL A 94 -6.67 -13.43 -3.82
C VAL A 94 -7.18 -12.29 -2.94
N LEU A 95 -6.84 -12.30 -1.64
CA LEU A 95 -7.25 -11.24 -0.71
C LEU A 95 -6.63 -9.89 -1.11
N PHE A 96 -5.34 -9.87 -1.43
CA PHE A 96 -4.64 -8.66 -1.87
C PHE A 96 -5.30 -8.03 -3.09
N PHE A 97 -5.55 -8.81 -4.15
CA PHE A 97 -6.21 -8.30 -5.35
C PHE A 97 -7.69 -7.94 -5.14
N THR A 98 -8.38 -8.66 -4.25
CA THR A 98 -9.76 -8.30 -3.85
C THR A 98 -9.79 -6.96 -3.11
N SER A 99 -8.82 -6.70 -2.24
CA SER A 99 -8.67 -5.42 -1.55
C SER A 99 -8.33 -4.28 -2.51
N LEU A 100 -7.48 -4.51 -3.52
CA LEU A 100 -7.20 -3.51 -4.56
C LEU A 100 -8.47 -3.11 -5.33
N ARG A 101 -9.32 -4.09 -5.65
CA ARG A 101 -10.61 -3.83 -6.32
C ARG A 101 -11.55 -2.97 -5.47
N LEU A 102 -11.52 -3.15 -4.14
CA LEU A 102 -12.33 -2.32 -3.24
C LEU A 102 -11.88 -0.85 -3.25
N LEU A 103 -10.60 -0.61 -3.48
CA LEU A 103 -10.00 0.73 -3.48
C LEU A 103 -10.16 1.47 -4.82
N SER A 104 -10.38 0.77 -5.94
CA SER A 104 -10.45 1.39 -7.27
C SER A 104 -11.80 2.07 -7.56
N VAL A 105 -12.92 1.55 -7.03
CA VAL A 105 -14.28 2.10 -7.23
C VAL A 105 -14.43 3.59 -6.85
N PRO A 106 -13.99 4.07 -5.67
CA PRO A 106 -14.20 5.48 -5.28
C PRO A 106 -13.41 6.49 -6.14
N SER A 107 -12.43 6.05 -6.93
CA SER A 107 -11.65 6.96 -7.79
C SER A 107 -12.46 7.47 -8.99
N ASP A 108 -13.21 6.58 -9.65
CA ASP A 108 -14.07 6.89 -10.80
C ASP A 108 -15.21 7.84 -10.39
N GLU A 109 -15.81 7.59 -9.22
CA GLU A 109 -16.91 8.42 -8.71
C GLU A 109 -16.46 9.84 -8.42
N ARG A 110 -15.26 10.04 -7.87
CA ARG A 110 -14.72 11.38 -7.59
C ARG A 110 -14.44 12.16 -8.87
N ALA A 111 -13.89 11.53 -9.89
CA ALA A 111 -13.66 12.17 -11.19
C ALA A 111 -14.99 12.58 -11.85
N ALA A 112 -16.01 11.72 -11.78
CA ALA A 112 -17.34 12.01 -12.28
C ALA A 112 -18.07 13.09 -11.44
N GLU A 113 -17.82 13.17 -10.14
CA GLU A 113 -18.38 14.21 -9.28
C GLU A 113 -17.76 15.58 -9.58
N TYR A 114 -16.45 15.62 -9.89
CA TYR A 114 -15.77 16.86 -10.26
C TYR A 114 -16.35 17.49 -11.54
N THR A 115 -16.57 16.70 -12.60
CA THR A 115 -17.20 17.20 -13.83
C THR A 115 -18.60 17.74 -13.58
N LYS A 116 -19.40 17.05 -12.74
CA LYS A 116 -20.72 17.52 -12.31
C LYS A 116 -20.66 18.83 -11.53
N LYS A 117 -19.69 18.98 -10.62
CA LYS A 117 -19.47 20.23 -9.87
C LYS A 117 -19.12 21.40 -10.78
N VAL A 118 -18.24 21.19 -11.77
CA VAL A 118 -17.90 22.24 -12.74
C VAL A 118 -19.12 22.64 -13.59
N ALA A 119 -19.91 21.67 -14.06
CA ALA A 119 -21.13 21.95 -14.82
C ALA A 119 -22.18 22.70 -13.98
N LEU A 120 -22.34 22.33 -12.71
CA LEU A 120 -23.28 23.00 -11.80
C LEU A 120 -22.82 24.42 -11.45
N ALA A 121 -21.52 24.64 -11.26
CA ALA A 121 -20.96 25.98 -11.01
C ALA A 121 -21.17 26.93 -12.20
N GLU A 122 -21.02 26.44 -13.43
CA GLU A 122 -21.35 27.21 -14.64
C GLU A 122 -22.82 27.61 -14.69
N GLN A 123 -23.73 26.68 -14.38
CA GLN A 123 -25.18 26.97 -14.35
C GLN A 123 -25.55 28.00 -13.27
N ILE A 124 -24.89 27.95 -12.11
CA ILE A 124 -25.08 28.94 -11.05
C ILE A 124 -24.61 30.32 -11.52
N GLU A 125 -23.39 30.43 -12.08
CA GLU A 125 -22.87 31.71 -12.57
C GLU A 125 -23.74 32.29 -13.70
N LEU A 126 -24.26 31.45 -14.61
CA LEU A 126 -25.19 31.90 -15.66
C LEU A 126 -26.52 32.39 -15.08
N ARG A 127 -27.03 31.74 -14.04
CA ARG A 127 -28.25 32.18 -13.34
C ARG A 127 -28.02 33.48 -12.57
N GLU A 128 -26.87 33.64 -11.92
CA GLU A 128 -26.49 34.89 -11.25
C GLU A 128 -26.34 36.04 -12.23
N LEU A 129 -25.73 35.80 -13.41
CA LEU A 129 -25.68 36.80 -14.48
C LEU A 129 -27.08 37.22 -14.94
N LEU A 130 -28.00 36.27 -15.11
CA LEU A 130 -29.37 36.57 -15.53
C LEU A 130 -30.07 37.45 -14.50
N ASN A 131 -29.98 37.08 -13.21
CA ASN A 131 -30.54 37.84 -12.10
C ASN A 131 -29.93 39.25 -11.98
N ALA A 132 -28.63 39.41 -12.29
CA ALA A 132 -27.94 40.70 -12.22
C ALA A 132 -28.35 41.66 -13.35
N VAL A 133 -28.62 41.14 -14.56
CA VAL A 133 -29.02 41.96 -15.72
C VAL A 133 -30.52 42.27 -15.71
N ALA A 134 -31.35 41.31 -15.28
CA ALA A 134 -32.80 41.45 -15.22
C ALA A 134 -33.38 40.68 -14.01
N PRO A 135 -33.46 41.31 -12.81
CA PRO A 135 -33.98 40.65 -11.61
C PRO A 135 -35.45 40.21 -11.74
N ASP A 136 -36.22 40.87 -12.59
CA ASP A 136 -37.65 40.61 -12.77
C ASP A 136 -37.96 39.50 -13.78
N LYS A 137 -36.98 39.04 -14.57
CA LYS A 137 -37.19 38.11 -15.68
C LYS A 137 -36.51 36.77 -15.41
N ARG A 138 -37.27 35.68 -15.52
CA ARG A 138 -36.74 34.31 -15.38
C ARG A 138 -36.13 33.76 -16.65
N ASP A 139 -36.54 34.26 -17.82
CA ASP A 139 -36.12 33.72 -19.10
C ASP A 139 -35.22 34.70 -19.88
N PRO A 140 -34.05 34.23 -20.37
CA PRO A 140 -33.12 35.07 -21.13
C PRO A 140 -33.70 35.52 -22.49
N ALA A 141 -34.75 34.86 -22.98
CA ALA A 141 -35.42 35.20 -24.23
C ALA A 141 -36.18 36.55 -24.19
N GLU A 142 -36.52 37.03 -23.00
CA GLU A 142 -37.28 38.27 -22.81
C GLU A 142 -36.38 39.52 -22.71
N LEU A 143 -35.06 39.38 -22.81
CA LEU A 143 -34.13 40.50 -22.77
C LEU A 143 -34.20 41.28 -24.10
N GLU A 144 -34.45 42.58 -24.01
CA GLU A 144 -34.51 43.48 -25.18
C GLU A 144 -33.29 44.40 -25.26
N GLY A 145 -32.90 44.74 -26.49
CA GLY A 145 -31.93 45.81 -26.79
C GLY A 145 -30.53 45.58 -26.22
N ASP A 146 -30.00 46.61 -25.57
CA ASP A 146 -28.61 46.64 -25.09
C ASP A 146 -28.34 45.66 -23.94
N LYS A 147 -29.35 45.38 -23.11
CA LYS A 147 -29.22 44.40 -22.01
C LYS A 147 -28.97 42.98 -22.53
N ARG A 148 -29.58 42.64 -23.68
CA ARG A 148 -29.37 41.35 -24.33
C ARG A 148 -27.93 41.21 -24.83
N LYS A 149 -27.39 42.27 -25.46
CA LYS A 149 -25.99 42.29 -25.91
C LYS A 149 -25.03 42.15 -24.73
N GLU A 150 -25.26 42.88 -23.64
CA GLU A 150 -24.44 42.78 -22.43
C GLU A 150 -24.48 41.39 -21.81
N TYR A 151 -25.66 40.75 -21.75
CA TYR A 151 -25.81 39.38 -21.27
C TYR A 151 -25.09 38.38 -22.19
N GLU A 152 -25.24 38.48 -23.51
CA GLU A 152 -24.58 37.59 -24.48
C GLU A 152 -23.05 37.70 -24.41
N ASP A 153 -22.51 38.92 -24.29
CA ASP A 153 -21.06 39.15 -24.15
C ASP A 153 -20.51 38.58 -22.84
N LYS A 154 -21.22 38.77 -21.72
CA LYS A 154 -20.82 38.20 -20.42
C LYS A 154 -20.95 36.68 -20.42
N LYS A 155 -22.05 36.15 -20.95
CA LYS A 155 -22.30 34.71 -21.10
C LYS A 155 -21.16 34.05 -21.86
N LYS A 156 -20.74 34.61 -23.00
CA LYS A 156 -19.62 34.08 -23.79
C LYS A 156 -18.32 34.03 -23.00
N LYS A 157 -18.01 35.07 -22.21
CA LYS A 157 -16.83 35.07 -21.32
C LYS A 157 -16.91 34.00 -20.23
N ILE A 158 -18.10 33.74 -19.69
CA ILE A 158 -18.29 32.64 -18.72
C ILE A 158 -18.10 31.29 -19.41
N GLU A 159 -18.75 31.08 -20.56
CA GLU A 159 -18.60 29.86 -21.36
C GLU A 159 -17.13 29.60 -21.73
N ASP A 160 -16.38 30.61 -22.18
CA ASP A 160 -14.95 30.47 -22.51
C ASP A 160 -14.10 30.09 -21.28
N ARG A 161 -14.39 30.67 -20.10
CA ARG A 161 -13.70 30.31 -18.84
C ARG A 161 -14.01 28.89 -18.39
N TYR A 162 -15.27 28.47 -18.50
CA TYR A 162 -15.69 27.13 -18.10
C TYR A 162 -15.34 26.07 -19.14
N PHE A 163 -15.21 26.43 -20.41
CA PHE A 163 -14.76 25.53 -21.48
C PHE A 163 -13.39 24.91 -21.14
N TRP A 164 -12.42 25.73 -20.73
CA TRP A 164 -11.11 25.24 -20.30
C TRP A 164 -11.19 24.37 -19.04
N LYS A 165 -12.01 24.76 -18.04
CA LYS A 165 -12.19 23.96 -16.81
C LYS A 165 -12.83 22.61 -17.09
N LYS A 166 -13.85 22.56 -17.95
CA LYS A 166 -14.50 21.33 -18.40
C LYS A 166 -13.53 20.44 -19.17
N LYS A 167 -12.74 21.03 -20.08
CA LYS A 167 -11.73 20.28 -20.84
C LYS A 167 -10.70 19.63 -19.92
N ILE A 168 -10.20 20.35 -18.91
CA ILE A 168 -9.28 19.79 -17.91
C ILE A 168 -9.97 18.68 -17.11
N ALA A 169 -11.20 18.91 -16.64
CA ALA A 169 -11.96 17.90 -15.90
C ALA A 169 -12.24 16.62 -16.72
N ASP A 170 -12.52 16.77 -18.01
CA ASP A 170 -12.72 15.65 -18.94
C ASP A 170 -11.41 14.92 -19.26
N GLU A 171 -10.29 15.65 -19.40
CA GLU A 171 -8.96 15.06 -19.57
C GLU A 171 -8.55 14.25 -18.33
N ASP A 172 -8.77 14.78 -17.12
CA ASP A 172 -8.54 14.08 -15.85
C ASP A 172 -9.42 12.83 -15.72
N LYS A 173 -10.69 12.93 -16.11
CA LYS A 173 -11.61 11.79 -16.15
C LYS A 173 -11.10 10.70 -17.10
N ARG A 174 -10.70 11.06 -18.32
CA ARG A 174 -10.15 10.12 -19.30
C ARG A 174 -8.84 9.49 -18.82
N ALA A 175 -7.95 10.28 -18.21
CA ALA A 175 -6.71 9.77 -17.63
C ALA A 175 -6.99 8.73 -16.54
N THR A 176 -7.98 8.99 -15.68
CA THR A 176 -8.44 8.07 -14.64
C THR A 176 -9.05 6.80 -15.22
N GLU A 177 -9.91 6.92 -16.25
CA GLU A 177 -10.51 5.77 -16.95
C GLU A 177 -9.46 4.86 -17.61
N ILE A 178 -8.43 5.46 -18.24
CA ILE A 178 -7.32 4.72 -18.83
C ILE A 178 -6.53 3.97 -17.75
N GLY A 179 -6.21 4.65 -16.64
CA GLY A 179 -5.56 4.05 -15.49
C GLY A 179 -6.36 2.86 -14.95
N ASN A 180 -7.67 3.04 -14.75
CA ASN A 180 -8.56 2.03 -14.21
C ASN A 180 -8.78 0.85 -15.17
N ARG A 181 -8.76 1.07 -16.49
CA ARG A 181 -8.80 -0.05 -17.45
C ARG A 181 -7.57 -0.95 -17.30
N ARG A 182 -6.37 -0.38 -17.13
CA ARG A 182 -5.14 -1.16 -16.89
C ARG A 182 -5.21 -1.91 -15.55
N THR A 183 -5.68 -1.25 -14.51
CA THR A 183 -5.85 -1.87 -13.19
C THR A 183 -6.85 -3.01 -13.22
N LYS A 184 -8.00 -2.87 -13.90
CA LYS A 184 -9.00 -3.95 -14.07
C LYS A 184 -8.41 -5.19 -14.75
N VAL A 185 -7.59 -5.01 -15.78
CA VAL A 185 -6.90 -6.11 -16.46
C VAL A 185 -5.92 -6.80 -15.50
N PHE A 186 -5.13 -6.02 -14.77
CA PHE A 186 -4.17 -6.54 -13.80
C PHE A 186 -4.84 -7.26 -12.62
N GLU A 187 -5.94 -6.72 -12.09
CA GLU A 187 -6.78 -7.34 -11.06
C GLU A 187 -7.38 -8.67 -11.55
N GLY A 188 -7.86 -8.71 -12.80
CA GLY A 188 -8.36 -9.93 -13.43
C GLY A 188 -7.30 -11.02 -13.50
N TYR A 189 -6.10 -10.70 -14.01
CA TYR A 189 -5.00 -11.67 -14.07
C TYR A 189 -4.49 -12.07 -12.68
N GLY A 190 -4.39 -11.13 -11.75
CA GLY A 190 -3.92 -11.37 -10.39
C GLY A 190 -4.86 -12.29 -9.60
N THR A 191 -6.16 -12.06 -9.69
CA THR A 191 -7.17 -12.94 -9.08
C THR A 191 -7.17 -14.33 -9.72
N MET A 192 -7.11 -14.44 -11.06
CA MET A 192 -6.99 -15.74 -11.74
C MET A 192 -5.74 -16.49 -11.30
N PHE A 193 -4.58 -15.82 -11.23
CA PHE A 193 -3.34 -16.43 -10.77
C PHE A 193 -3.44 -16.91 -9.32
N GLY A 194 -4.05 -16.10 -8.43
CA GLY A 194 -4.33 -16.49 -7.05
C GLY A 194 -5.21 -17.73 -6.94
N PHE A 195 -6.28 -17.82 -7.76
CA PHE A 195 -7.14 -19.01 -7.81
C PHE A 195 -6.40 -20.25 -8.33
N VAL A 196 -5.51 -20.10 -9.32
CA VAL A 196 -4.68 -21.20 -9.82
C VAL A 196 -3.77 -21.73 -8.72
N LEU A 197 -3.06 -20.85 -8.00
CA LEU A 197 -2.22 -21.26 -6.87
C LEU A 197 -3.02 -21.97 -5.78
N LEU A 198 -4.19 -21.44 -5.45
CA LEU A 198 -5.06 -21.99 -4.43
C LEU A 198 -5.62 -23.36 -4.86
N ALA A 199 -6.00 -23.53 -6.12
CA ALA A 199 -6.41 -24.82 -6.68
C ALA A 199 -5.30 -25.86 -6.62
N PHE A 200 -4.05 -25.50 -6.98
CA PHE A 200 -2.90 -26.38 -6.84
C PHE A 200 -2.61 -26.73 -5.37
N GLY A 201 -2.76 -25.77 -4.46
CA GLY A 201 -2.67 -26.01 -3.02
C GLY A 201 -3.70 -27.02 -2.53
N CYS A 202 -4.97 -26.85 -2.91
CA CYS A 202 -6.05 -27.79 -2.59
C CYS A 202 -5.81 -29.19 -3.16
N LEU A 203 -5.38 -29.29 -4.43
CA LEU A 203 -5.03 -30.57 -5.05
C LEU A 203 -3.87 -31.26 -4.33
N GLY A 204 -2.89 -30.48 -3.87
CA GLY A 204 -1.78 -30.99 -3.05
C GLY A 204 -2.28 -31.58 -1.72
N PHE A 205 -3.19 -30.90 -1.03
CA PHE A 205 -3.79 -31.40 0.22
C PHE A 205 -4.67 -32.65 0.04
N LEU A 206 -5.35 -32.78 -1.10
CA LEU A 206 -6.10 -34.00 -1.41
C LEU A 206 -5.17 -35.20 -1.62
N ARG A 207 -3.94 -34.96 -2.08
CA ARG A 207 -2.95 -36.01 -2.33
C ARG A 207 -2.17 -36.41 -1.08
N THR A 208 -1.88 -35.48 -0.16
CA THR A 208 -1.14 -35.83 1.07
C THR A 208 -2.02 -36.62 2.03
N GLN A 209 -1.44 -37.59 2.76
CA GLN A 209 -2.12 -38.40 3.78
C GLN A 209 -2.48 -37.63 5.07
N ASP A 210 -2.40 -36.31 5.04
CA ASP A 210 -2.60 -35.45 6.21
C ASP A 210 -4.04 -35.48 6.73
N ALA A 211 -4.21 -34.85 7.90
CA ALA A 211 -5.44 -34.82 8.68
C ALA A 211 -6.70 -34.64 7.81
N LEU A 212 -7.66 -35.56 8.01
CA LEU A 212 -8.94 -35.63 7.30
C LEU A 212 -9.67 -34.27 7.22
N LEU A 213 -9.52 -33.44 8.26
CA LEU A 213 -10.10 -32.10 8.38
C LEU A 213 -9.62 -31.15 7.26
N LEU A 214 -8.32 -31.13 6.93
CA LEU A 214 -7.76 -30.29 5.87
C LEU A 214 -8.31 -30.67 4.49
N ARG A 215 -8.53 -31.97 4.25
CA ARG A 215 -9.11 -32.47 2.99
C ARG A 215 -10.56 -32.03 2.82
N ILE A 216 -11.35 -32.07 3.90
CA ILE A 216 -12.74 -31.57 3.86
C ILE A 216 -12.74 -30.08 3.54
N VAL A 217 -11.91 -29.29 4.24
CA VAL A 217 -11.83 -27.83 4.01
C VAL A 217 -11.40 -27.53 2.57
N ALA A 218 -10.34 -28.18 2.08
CA ALA A 218 -9.88 -28.03 0.69
C ALA A 218 -10.98 -28.39 -0.31
N GLY A 219 -11.72 -29.49 -0.08
CA GLY A 219 -12.84 -29.92 -0.92
C GLY A 219 -14.00 -28.93 -0.95
N VAL A 220 -14.37 -28.35 0.19
CA VAL A 220 -15.42 -27.32 0.28
C VAL A 220 -15.00 -26.06 -0.48
N ILE A 221 -13.76 -25.61 -0.30
CA ILE A 221 -13.23 -24.43 -1.00
C ILE A 221 -13.20 -24.66 -2.51
N LEU A 222 -12.71 -25.81 -2.96
CA LEU A 222 -12.66 -26.17 -4.39
C LEU A 222 -14.08 -26.21 -4.99
N THR A 223 -15.03 -26.80 -4.28
CA THR A 223 -16.44 -26.82 -4.69
C THR A 223 -17.03 -25.41 -4.78
N ALA A 224 -16.76 -24.55 -3.80
CA ALA A 224 -17.19 -23.16 -3.81
C ALA A 224 -16.58 -22.37 -4.98
N MET A 225 -15.30 -22.62 -5.30
CA MET A 225 -14.63 -22.00 -6.45
C MET A 225 -15.26 -22.43 -7.78
N VAL A 226 -15.53 -23.73 -7.94
CA VAL A 226 -16.20 -24.26 -9.13
C VAL A 226 -17.60 -23.66 -9.28
N LEU A 227 -18.39 -23.61 -8.20
CA LEU A 227 -19.70 -22.95 -8.19
C LEU A 227 -19.60 -21.45 -8.52
N GLY A 228 -18.57 -20.78 -8.04
CA GLY A 228 -18.27 -19.38 -8.38
C GLY A 228 -17.98 -19.19 -9.87
N LEU A 229 -17.15 -20.07 -10.46
CA LEU A 229 -16.88 -20.07 -11.91
C LEU A 229 -18.14 -20.38 -12.72
N PHE A 230 -18.97 -21.34 -12.29
CA PHE A 230 -20.25 -21.61 -12.93
C PHE A 230 -21.19 -20.41 -12.86
N ARG A 231 -21.28 -19.72 -11.72
CA ARG A 231 -22.06 -18.48 -11.62
C ARG A 231 -21.52 -17.38 -12.52
N LEU A 232 -20.21 -17.26 -12.65
CA LEU A 232 -19.59 -16.28 -13.54
C LEU A 232 -19.84 -16.64 -15.01
N ALA A 233 -19.71 -17.92 -15.39
CA ALA A 233 -19.96 -18.40 -16.74
C ALA A 233 -21.44 -18.28 -17.15
N ILE A 234 -22.36 -18.69 -16.27
CA ILE A 234 -23.82 -18.64 -16.51
C ILE A 234 -24.32 -17.18 -16.44
N GLY A 235 -23.82 -16.39 -15.47
CA GLY A 235 -24.19 -14.98 -15.31
C GLY A 235 -23.63 -14.07 -16.39
N ALA A 236 -22.45 -14.38 -16.93
CA ALA A 236 -21.94 -13.71 -18.13
C ALA A 236 -22.74 -14.12 -19.38
N GLY A 237 -23.12 -15.40 -19.50
CA GLY A 237 -23.89 -15.90 -20.66
C GLY A 237 -25.30 -15.35 -20.78
N ALA A 238 -25.96 -15.00 -19.67
CA ALA A 238 -27.32 -14.43 -19.70
C ALA A 238 -27.37 -12.89 -19.86
N GLY A 239 -26.22 -12.20 -19.78
CA GLY A 239 -26.16 -10.72 -19.73
C GLY A 239 -25.22 -10.04 -20.73
N PHE A 240 -24.32 -10.77 -21.41
CA PHE A 240 -23.38 -10.17 -22.37
C PHE A 240 -24.02 -9.67 -23.69
N GLY A 241 -25.34 -9.80 -23.86
CA GLY A 241 -26.07 -9.27 -25.00
C GLY A 241 -26.58 -7.82 -24.87
N ALA A 242 -26.51 -7.18 -23.69
CA ALA A 242 -27.30 -5.95 -23.48
C ALA A 242 -26.54 -4.64 -23.20
N ALA A 243 -25.24 -4.62 -22.88
CA ALA A 243 -24.60 -3.34 -22.51
C ALA A 243 -23.07 -3.30 -22.68
N VAL A 244 -22.55 -3.65 -23.85
CA VAL A 244 -21.29 -3.07 -24.32
C VAL A 244 -21.64 -1.98 -25.34
N THR A 245 -22.33 -0.94 -24.87
CA THR A 245 -22.23 0.38 -25.49
C THR A 245 -20.89 0.96 -25.03
N VAL A 246 -19.87 0.78 -25.86
CA VAL A 246 -18.66 1.61 -25.80
C VAL A 246 -19.11 3.03 -26.16
N GLY A 247 -19.32 3.84 -25.14
CA GLY A 247 -19.40 5.30 -25.22
C GLY A 247 -18.23 5.89 -24.46
#